data_AF-A0A4Y2KL02-F1
#
_entry.id   AF-A0A4Y2KL02-F1
#
_cell.length_a   1.000
_cell.length_b   1.000
_cell.length_c   1.000
_cell.angle_alpha   90.00
_cell.angle_beta   90.00
_cell.angle_gamma   90.00
#
_symmetry.space_group_name_H-M   'P 1'
#
loop_
_entity.id
_entity.type
_entity.pdbx_description
1 polymer ?
#
loop_
_entity_poly.entity_id
_entity_poly.type
_entity_poly.pdbx_seq_one_letter_code
_entity_poly.pdbx_strand_id
1 'polypeptide(L)'
;MSRKTQMIFQTILDHKLQSKQDKVRDWDVDTKIMFIIAVVCSILSFLLTPLKSEGFLKGEFRKVIYCSSSVISLEMAGRHLEKFPILWIGELIIKNVRTMVKLTYVSGDMRVAMHALPRFEPVPAIILCRRLRTNINEDFCYQKTKSCVLTAQPYGDTEEEVNRHASALYFGVVEYLKRKKATGAVAFSKDAEQYKLHLYLKSESSSSVLAPLAPDWFHLICDRMYLIMLIFE
;
A
#
# COMPACT_ATOMS: atom_id res chain seq x y z
N MET A 1 -43.16 22.43 -57.11
CA MET A 1 -43.44 22.35 -55.65
C MET A 1 -44.39 23.49 -55.29
N SER A 2 -45.50 23.18 -54.60
CA SER A 2 -46.57 24.15 -54.30
C SER A 2 -46.16 25.13 -53.20
N ARG A 3 -46.59 26.41 -53.28
CA ARG A 3 -46.32 27.46 -52.28
C ARG A 3 -46.71 27.03 -50.85
N LYS A 4 -47.68 26.12 -50.70
CA LYS A 4 -48.09 25.55 -49.41
C LYS A 4 -46.99 24.67 -48.77
N THR A 5 -46.20 23.96 -49.57
CA THR A 5 -45.13 23.09 -49.08
C THR A 5 -43.92 23.89 -48.59
N GLN A 6 -43.65 25.07 -49.19
CA GLN A 6 -42.58 25.97 -48.75
C GLN A 6 -42.89 26.65 -47.41
N MET A 7 -44.14 27.05 -47.17
CA MET A 7 -44.54 27.62 -45.87
C MET A 7 -44.37 26.64 -44.71
N ILE A 8 -44.78 25.38 -44.90
CA ILE A 8 -44.67 24.36 -43.85
C ILE A 8 -43.20 24.09 -43.50
N PHE A 9 -42.31 24.05 -44.49
CA PHE A 9 -40.88 23.86 -44.25
C PHE A 9 -40.26 25.04 -43.49
N GLN A 10 -40.67 26.27 -43.80
CA GLN A 10 -40.18 27.46 -43.11
C GLN A 10 -40.64 27.50 -41.64
N THR A 11 -41.91 27.16 -41.36
CA THR A 11 -42.43 27.09 -39.97
C THR A 11 -41.72 26.01 -39.15
N ILE A 12 -41.39 24.86 -39.74
CA ILE A 12 -40.66 23.78 -39.05
C ILE A 12 -39.21 24.18 -38.75
N LEU A 13 -38.56 24.92 -39.66
CA LEU A 13 -37.21 25.44 -39.46
C LEU A 13 -37.16 26.49 -38.35
N ASP A 14 -38.12 27.42 -38.34
CA ASP A 14 -38.19 28.47 -37.31
C ASP A 14 -38.47 27.86 -35.92
N HIS A 15 -39.36 26.86 -35.82
CA HIS A 15 -39.65 26.16 -34.57
C HIS A 15 -38.47 25.30 -34.06
N LYS A 16 -37.58 24.84 -34.95
CA LYS A 16 -36.32 24.17 -34.57
C LYS A 16 -35.21 25.13 -34.18
N LEU A 17 -35.24 26.37 -34.68
CA LEU A 17 -34.26 27.41 -34.32
C LEU A 17 -34.60 28.05 -32.96
N GLN A 18 -35.89 28.29 -32.67
CA GLN A 18 -36.33 28.75 -31.35
C GLN A 18 -36.09 27.72 -30.24
N SER A 19 -36.35 26.42 -30.48
CA SER A 19 -36.06 25.39 -29.46
C SER A 19 -34.57 25.16 -29.21
N LYS A 20 -33.69 25.62 -30.10
CA LYS A 20 -32.22 25.61 -29.92
C LYS A 20 -31.68 26.86 -29.24
N GLN A 21 -32.36 28.02 -29.37
CA GLN A 21 -31.96 29.27 -28.73
C GLN A 21 -32.47 29.42 -27.29
N ASP A 22 -33.56 28.76 -26.93
CA ASP A 22 -34.09 28.76 -25.55
C ASP A 22 -33.37 27.79 -24.61
N LYS A 23 -32.44 26.97 -25.13
CA LYS A 23 -31.67 25.98 -24.33
C LYS A 23 -30.26 26.43 -23.95
N VAL A 24 -29.87 27.68 -24.22
CA VAL A 24 -28.50 28.20 -24.03
C VAL A 24 -28.43 29.39 -23.07
N ARG A 25 -29.53 29.80 -22.44
CA ARG A 25 -29.52 30.90 -21.47
C ARG A 25 -30.31 30.57 -20.21
N ASP A 26 -29.74 29.68 -19.40
CA ASP A 26 -29.89 29.76 -17.95
C ASP A 26 -28.70 29.06 -17.27
N TRP A 27 -27.58 29.77 -17.22
CA TRP A 27 -26.49 29.41 -16.31
C TRP A 27 -26.67 30.31 -15.10
N ASP A 28 -27.32 29.74 -14.09
CA ASP A 28 -27.55 30.32 -12.78
C ASP A 28 -26.26 31.00 -12.27
N VAL A 29 -26.40 32.14 -11.60
CA VAL A 29 -25.27 32.96 -11.12
C VAL A 29 -24.36 32.11 -10.22
N ASP A 30 -24.95 31.14 -9.52
CA ASP A 30 -24.25 30.15 -8.70
C ASP A 30 -23.37 29.21 -9.52
N THR A 31 -23.75 28.86 -10.74
CA THR A 31 -22.94 27.97 -11.60
C THR A 31 -21.74 28.70 -12.20
N LYS A 32 -21.87 30.01 -12.49
CA LYS A 32 -20.74 30.85 -12.93
C LYS A 32 -19.76 31.14 -11.79
N ILE A 33 -20.26 31.38 -10.59
CA ILE A 33 -19.44 31.54 -9.39
C ILE A 33 -18.70 30.23 -9.08
N MET A 34 -19.38 29.07 -9.16
CA MET A 34 -18.74 27.77 -8.95
C MET A 34 -17.67 27.46 -10.01
N PHE A 35 -17.85 27.89 -11.26
CA PHE A 35 -16.83 27.69 -12.30
C PHE A 35 -15.61 28.61 -12.10
N ILE A 36 -15.83 29.86 -11.68
CA ILE A 36 -14.75 30.79 -11.35
C ILE A 36 -14.01 30.32 -10.08
N ILE A 37 -14.72 29.86 -9.04
CA ILE A 37 -14.12 29.26 -7.85
C ILE A 37 -13.33 28.00 -8.22
N ALA A 38 -13.84 27.13 -9.09
CA ALA A 38 -13.13 25.92 -9.52
C ALA A 38 -11.85 26.26 -10.29
N VAL A 39 -11.89 27.21 -11.22
CA VAL A 39 -10.72 27.65 -11.99
C VAL A 39 -9.71 28.38 -11.11
N VAL A 40 -10.17 29.26 -10.22
CA VAL A 40 -9.29 29.93 -9.25
C VAL A 40 -8.70 28.92 -8.28
N CYS A 41 -9.47 27.96 -7.74
CA CYS A 41 -8.96 26.89 -6.89
C CYS A 41 -7.95 25.99 -7.62
N SER A 42 -8.17 25.66 -8.89
CA SER A 42 -7.21 24.87 -9.68
C SER A 42 -5.90 25.62 -9.96
N ILE A 43 -5.95 26.93 -10.19
CA ILE A 43 -4.75 27.75 -10.40
C ILE A 43 -4.04 28.01 -9.07
N LEU A 44 -4.78 28.24 -7.99
CA LEU A 44 -4.24 28.44 -6.64
C LEU A 44 -3.62 27.14 -6.09
N SER A 45 -4.21 25.97 -6.38
CA SER A 45 -3.63 24.66 -6.00
C SER A 45 -2.42 24.25 -6.85
N PHE A 46 -2.24 24.85 -8.03
CA PHE A 46 -1.02 24.71 -8.83
C PHE A 46 0.12 25.64 -8.39
N LEU A 47 -0.22 26.78 -7.78
CA LEU A 47 0.75 27.79 -7.30
C LEU A 47 1.05 27.72 -5.78
N LEU A 48 0.21 27.04 -5.01
CA LEU A 48 0.39 26.78 -3.57
C LEU A 48 0.23 25.27 -3.30
N THR A 49 1.18 24.46 -3.77
CA THR A 49 1.47 23.20 -3.06
C THR A 49 2.32 23.55 -1.84
N PRO A 50 1.85 23.24 -0.62
CA PRO A 50 1.93 21.84 -0.21
C PRO A 50 0.64 21.26 0.40
N LEU A 51 0.47 19.94 0.15
CA LEU A 51 -0.24 18.92 0.95
C LEU A 51 -1.79 18.90 1.06
N LYS A 52 -2.31 17.71 0.68
CA LYS A 52 -3.52 16.96 1.15
C LYS A 52 -4.92 17.46 0.71
N SER A 53 -5.65 16.67 -0.10
CA SER A 53 -6.58 15.53 0.21
C SER A 53 -7.97 16.02 0.68
N GLU A 54 -9.15 15.55 0.26
CA GLU A 54 -9.68 14.32 -0.37
C GLU A 54 -10.99 14.64 -1.14
N GLY A 55 -11.33 13.91 -2.21
CA GLY A 55 -12.46 12.96 -2.25
C GLY A 55 -13.20 13.15 -3.60
N PHE A 56 -13.89 12.21 -4.28
CA PHE A 56 -14.49 10.93 -3.90
C PHE A 56 -15.06 10.25 -5.18
N LEU A 57 -14.92 8.90 -5.25
CA LEU A 57 -15.59 7.86 -6.05
C LEU A 57 -15.89 8.01 -7.56
N LYS A 58 -15.25 7.14 -8.38
CA LYS A 58 -15.93 6.05 -9.13
C LYS A 58 -14.93 5.16 -9.88
N GLY A 59 -15.06 3.85 -9.72
CA GLY A 59 -14.65 2.84 -10.73
C GLY A 59 -13.20 2.36 -10.67
N GLU A 60 -13.06 1.04 -10.58
CA GLU A 60 -11.85 0.25 -10.87
C GLU A 60 -10.71 0.33 -9.83
N PHE A 61 -10.67 -0.65 -8.92
CA PHE A 61 -9.59 -0.84 -7.95
C PHE A 61 -8.29 -1.25 -8.66
N ARG A 62 -7.59 -0.31 -9.29
CA ARG A 62 -6.14 -0.39 -9.46
C ARG A 62 -5.49 -0.03 -8.13
N LYS A 63 -4.93 -1.03 -7.46
CA LYS A 63 -4.26 -0.89 -6.16
C LYS A 63 -2.94 -0.14 -6.35
N VAL A 64 -2.99 1.19 -6.20
CA VAL A 64 -1.81 2.06 -6.21
C VAL A 64 -1.12 1.96 -4.86
N ILE A 65 0.10 1.43 -4.84
CA ILE A 65 1.01 1.52 -3.68
C ILE A 65 1.69 2.88 -3.76
N TYR A 66 1.41 3.76 -2.81
CA TYR A 66 2.11 5.05 -2.72
C TYR A 66 3.47 4.84 -2.03
N CYS A 67 4.55 5.06 -2.78
CA CYS A 67 5.87 5.39 -2.25
C CYS A 67 6.34 6.67 -2.94
N SER A 68 6.83 7.64 -2.17
CA SER A 68 6.95 9.06 -2.55
C SER A 68 7.93 9.39 -3.69
N SER A 69 8.65 8.43 -4.28
CA SER A 69 9.57 8.74 -5.40
C SER A 69 9.71 7.66 -6.48
N SER A 70 9.02 6.52 -6.38
CA SER A 70 9.10 5.49 -7.43
C SER A 70 7.73 4.85 -7.59
N VAL A 71 7.08 5.16 -8.72
CA VAL A 71 5.98 4.34 -9.22
C VAL A 71 6.56 2.96 -9.44
N ILE A 72 6.24 2.00 -8.57
CA ILE A 72 6.54 0.60 -8.84
C ILE A 72 5.67 0.25 -10.05
N SER A 73 6.28 0.24 -11.23
CA SER A 73 5.65 -0.31 -12.43
C SER A 73 5.21 -1.72 -12.09
N LEU A 74 3.90 -1.90 -12.00
CA LEU A 74 3.26 -3.19 -11.84
C LEU A 74 3.28 -3.88 -13.21
N GLU A 75 4.47 -4.15 -13.73
CA GLU A 75 4.64 -4.88 -14.96
C GLU A 75 5.40 -6.16 -14.62
N MET A 76 4.66 -7.26 -14.75
CA MET A 76 5.05 -8.64 -14.45
C MET A 76 4.94 -9.11 -13.00
N ALA A 77 3.73 -9.50 -12.59
CA ALA A 77 3.58 -10.82 -11.96
C ALA A 77 2.10 -11.27 -11.86
N GLY A 78 1.88 -12.55 -12.12
CA GLY A 78 0.57 -13.18 -12.32
C GLY A 78 -0.30 -13.28 -11.05
N ARG A 79 -1.33 -14.15 -11.12
CA ARG A 79 -2.44 -14.36 -10.16
C ARG A 79 -2.09 -14.41 -8.67
N HIS A 80 -0.81 -14.57 -8.30
CA HIS A 80 -0.35 -14.63 -6.90
C HIS A 80 -0.32 -13.28 -6.18
N LEU A 81 -0.11 -12.15 -6.87
CA LEU A 81 -0.10 -10.84 -6.19
C LEU A 81 -1.48 -10.38 -5.71
N GLU A 82 -2.55 -10.90 -6.31
CA GLU A 82 -3.91 -10.62 -5.85
C GLU A 82 -4.16 -11.21 -4.45
N LYS A 83 -3.61 -12.41 -4.18
CA LYS A 83 -3.77 -13.12 -2.91
C LYS A 83 -2.81 -12.64 -1.82
N PHE A 84 -1.58 -12.30 -2.19
CA PHE A 84 -0.52 -11.90 -1.26
C PHE A 84 0.02 -10.51 -1.62
N PRO A 85 -0.73 -9.42 -1.34
CA PRO A 85 -0.32 -8.08 -1.70
C PRO A 85 0.83 -7.57 -0.84
N ILE A 86 1.73 -6.79 -1.45
CA ILE A 86 2.72 -6.00 -0.73
C ILE A 86 2.00 -4.88 0.00
N LEU A 87 2.22 -4.77 1.31
CA LEU A 87 1.60 -3.74 2.15
C LEU A 87 2.56 -2.60 2.47
N TRP A 88 3.86 -2.87 2.46
CA TRP A 88 4.86 -1.90 2.89
C TRP A 88 6.23 -2.23 2.30
N ILE A 89 6.99 -1.19 2.01
CA ILE A 89 8.37 -1.26 1.56
C ILE A 89 9.13 -0.19 2.32
N GLY A 90 10.21 -0.58 3.00
CA GLY A 90 10.98 0.33 3.84
C GLY A 90 12.24 -0.30 4.42
N GLU A 91 12.91 0.44 5.29
CA GLU A 91 14.12 -0.02 5.96
C GLU A 91 13.78 -0.80 7.23
N LEU A 92 14.43 -1.94 7.41
CA LEU A 92 14.54 -2.62 8.70
C LEU A 92 15.88 -2.23 9.33
N ILE A 93 15.83 -1.67 10.54
CA ILE A 93 17.01 -1.16 11.24
C ILE A 93 17.24 -1.94 12.53
N ILE A 94 18.44 -2.50 12.70
CA ILE A 94 18.88 -3.05 13.98
C ILE A 94 20.28 -2.53 14.30
N LYS A 95 20.41 -1.82 15.42
CA LYS A 95 21.64 -1.11 15.78
C LYS A 95 22.10 -0.20 14.63
N ASN A 96 23.24 -0.53 14.00
CA ASN A 96 23.85 0.24 12.92
C ASN A 96 23.62 -0.41 11.54
N VAL A 97 22.89 -1.53 11.47
CA VAL A 97 22.58 -2.20 10.21
C VAL A 97 21.24 -1.70 9.72
N ARG A 98 21.20 -1.31 8.44
CA ARG A 98 19.98 -0.96 7.71
C ARG A 98 19.86 -1.85 6.49
N THR A 99 18.66 -2.34 6.22
CA THR A 99 18.41 -3.15 5.02
C THR A 99 16.99 -2.92 4.51
N MET A 100 16.85 -2.89 3.19
CA MET A 100 15.60 -2.63 2.52
C MET A 100 14.79 -3.91 2.42
N VAL A 101 13.52 -3.86 2.84
CA VAL A 101 12.63 -5.02 2.83
C VAL A 101 11.24 -4.65 2.32
N LYS A 102 10.61 -5.61 1.66
CA LYS A 102 9.17 -5.59 1.37
C LYS A 102 8.42 -6.47 2.37
N LEU A 103 7.28 -5.99 2.85
CA LEU A 103 6.35 -6.72 3.68
C LEU A 103 5.15 -7.15 2.84
N THR A 104 4.99 -8.45 2.68
CA THR A 104 3.87 -9.05 1.95
C THR A 104 2.86 -9.65 2.92
N TYR A 105 1.59 -9.33 2.72
CA TYR A 105 0.49 -9.91 3.48
C TYR A 105 0.39 -11.42 3.29
N VAL A 106 0.12 -12.14 4.38
CA VAL A 106 -0.10 -13.59 4.36
C VAL A 106 -1.47 -13.95 4.94
N SER A 107 -1.80 -13.47 6.14
CA SER A 107 -3.05 -13.83 6.84
C SER A 107 -3.43 -12.81 7.92
N GLY A 108 -4.63 -12.93 8.47
CA GLY A 108 -5.16 -12.08 9.55
C GLY A 108 -5.86 -10.82 9.07
N ASP A 109 -5.95 -9.80 9.93
CA ASP A 109 -6.60 -8.52 9.60
C ASP A 109 -5.57 -7.53 9.03
N MET A 110 -5.62 -7.33 7.71
CA MET A 110 -4.76 -6.38 6.99
C MET A 110 -4.85 -4.95 7.56
N ARG A 111 -5.97 -4.57 8.18
CA ARG A 111 -6.14 -3.23 8.78
C ARG A 111 -5.17 -3.02 9.94
N VAL A 112 -4.85 -4.06 10.71
CA VAL A 112 -3.87 -3.97 11.80
C VAL A 112 -2.51 -3.54 11.26
N ALA A 113 -2.03 -4.18 10.18
CA ALA A 113 -0.78 -3.78 9.52
C ALA A 113 -0.87 -2.37 8.92
N MET A 114 -2.00 -2.01 8.32
CA MET A 114 -2.20 -0.69 7.73
C MET A 114 -2.06 0.45 8.75
N HIS A 115 -2.55 0.28 9.98
CA HIS A 115 -2.42 1.30 11.03
C HIS A 115 -1.07 1.21 11.75
N ALA A 116 -0.54 0.02 11.97
CA ALA A 116 0.69 -0.18 12.72
C ALA A 116 1.96 0.20 11.94
N LEU A 117 2.00 0.07 10.62
CA LEU A 117 3.24 0.26 9.86
C LEU A 117 3.52 1.76 9.58
N PRO A 118 4.77 2.22 9.74
CA PRO A 118 5.14 3.61 9.48
C PRO A 118 5.01 3.92 7.99
N ARG A 119 4.38 5.05 7.63
CA ARG A 119 4.12 5.42 6.22
C ARG A 119 4.90 6.64 5.72
N PHE A 120 5.62 7.36 6.57
CA PHE A 120 6.17 8.69 6.24
C PHE A 120 7.67 8.84 6.49
N GLU A 121 8.27 9.72 5.68
CA GLU A 121 9.66 10.23 5.55
C GLU A 121 10.71 9.31 4.93
N PRO A 122 11.67 9.86 4.15
CA PRO A 122 11.84 9.63 2.70
C PRO A 122 11.85 8.15 2.30
N VAL A 123 12.33 7.28 3.20
CA VAL A 123 12.08 5.84 3.19
C VAL A 123 11.57 5.43 4.59
N PRO A 124 10.35 4.86 4.73
CA PRO A 124 9.82 4.51 6.04
C PRO A 124 10.69 3.43 6.70
N ALA A 125 10.86 3.50 8.01
CA ALA A 125 11.77 2.61 8.73
C ALA A 125 11.13 1.95 9.96
N ILE A 126 11.44 0.67 10.18
CA ILE A 126 11.06 -0.11 11.36
C ILE A 126 12.33 -0.40 12.16
N ILE A 127 12.38 0.09 13.41
CA ILE A 127 13.54 -0.09 14.30
C ILE A 127 13.30 -1.27 15.23
N LEU A 128 14.21 -2.24 15.19
CA LEU A 128 14.24 -3.41 16.05
C LEU A 128 14.93 -3.06 17.37
N CYS A 129 14.13 -2.90 18.43
CA CYS A 129 14.60 -2.34 19.70
C CYS A 129 14.86 -3.40 20.78
N ARG A 130 14.10 -4.50 20.79
CA ARG A 130 14.24 -5.57 21.80
C ARG A 130 14.38 -6.94 21.16
N ARG A 131 15.02 -7.86 21.87
CA ARG A 131 15.16 -9.26 21.46
C ARG A 131 13.93 -10.04 21.91
N LEU A 132 13.43 -10.90 21.05
CA LEU A 132 12.36 -11.83 21.35
C LEU A 132 12.95 -13.22 21.60
N ARG A 133 12.44 -13.93 22.60
CA ARG A 133 12.84 -15.30 22.95
C ARG A 133 11.68 -16.30 22.90
N THR A 134 10.45 -15.81 22.78
CA THR A 134 9.26 -16.66 22.66
C THR A 134 9.26 -17.37 21.32
N ASN A 135 8.63 -18.54 21.26
CA ASN A 135 8.47 -19.26 20.01
C ASN A 135 7.31 -18.64 19.22
N ILE A 136 7.46 -18.53 17.90
CA ILE A 136 6.38 -18.08 17.01
C ILE A 136 5.10 -18.89 17.19
N ASN A 137 5.19 -20.18 17.52
CA ASN A 137 4.03 -21.04 17.77
C ASN A 137 3.18 -20.54 18.94
N GLU A 138 3.81 -20.00 19.99
CA GLU A 138 3.10 -19.48 21.16
C GLU A 138 2.31 -18.24 20.73
N ASP A 139 2.99 -17.25 20.16
CA ASP A 139 2.38 -16.01 19.68
C ASP A 139 1.31 -16.24 18.59
N PHE A 140 1.50 -17.25 17.74
CA PHE A 140 0.52 -17.65 16.73
C PHE A 140 -0.71 -18.32 17.36
N CYS A 141 -0.53 -19.17 18.38
CA CYS A 141 -1.62 -19.80 19.11
C CYS A 141 -2.45 -18.78 19.92
N TYR A 142 -1.79 -17.73 20.43
CA TYR A 142 -2.45 -16.63 21.13
C TYR A 142 -3.03 -15.55 20.20
N GLN A 143 -3.12 -15.81 18.89
CA GLN A 143 -3.77 -14.89 17.96
C GLN A 143 -5.23 -14.68 18.36
N LYS A 144 -5.47 -13.55 19.02
CA LYS A 144 -6.78 -12.91 19.01
C LYS A 144 -7.13 -12.57 17.56
N THR A 145 -8.41 -12.42 17.27
CA THR A 145 -8.97 -12.01 15.97
C THR A 145 -8.42 -10.70 15.39
N LYS A 146 -7.56 -9.98 16.13
CA LYS A 146 -6.96 -8.68 15.80
C LYS A 146 -5.44 -8.80 15.62
N SER A 147 -4.99 -9.70 14.75
CA SER A 147 -3.58 -9.83 14.40
C SER A 147 -3.38 -9.91 12.89
N CYS A 148 -2.18 -9.56 12.42
CA CYS A 148 -1.79 -9.65 11.02
C CYS A 148 -0.46 -10.38 10.87
N VAL A 149 -0.38 -11.28 9.90
CA VAL A 149 0.80 -12.05 9.55
C VAL A 149 1.34 -11.56 8.22
N LEU A 150 2.60 -11.12 8.24
CA LEU A 150 3.34 -10.66 7.07
C LEU A 150 4.63 -11.46 6.91
N THR A 151 5.15 -11.49 5.68
CA THR A 151 6.53 -11.95 5.42
C THR A 151 7.39 -10.77 5.00
N ALA A 152 8.59 -10.68 5.57
CA ALA A 152 9.58 -9.68 5.20
C ALA A 152 10.64 -10.32 4.30
N GLN A 153 10.83 -9.76 3.11
CA GLN A 153 11.83 -10.21 2.15
C GLN A 153 12.74 -9.05 1.78
N PRO A 154 14.04 -9.29 1.51
CA PRO A 154 14.91 -8.27 0.94
C PRO A 154 14.30 -7.65 -0.33
N TYR A 155 14.44 -6.34 -0.47
CA TYR A 155 13.93 -5.57 -1.60
C TYR A 155 15.05 -4.75 -2.24
N GLY A 156 15.02 -4.62 -3.55
CA GLY A 156 15.95 -3.83 -4.36
C GLY A 156 15.43 -3.77 -5.79
N ASP A 157 15.83 -2.75 -6.55
CA ASP A 157 15.38 -2.56 -7.93
C ASP A 157 16.15 -3.48 -8.89
N THR A 158 17.36 -3.91 -8.50
CA THR A 158 18.15 -4.93 -9.21
C THR A 158 18.41 -6.17 -8.36
N GLU A 159 18.79 -7.27 -9.01
CA GLU A 159 19.15 -8.51 -8.32
C GLU A 159 20.38 -8.32 -7.41
N GLU A 160 21.35 -7.51 -7.83
CA GLU A 160 22.52 -7.17 -7.02
C GLU A 160 22.13 -6.43 -5.75
N GLU A 161 21.15 -5.52 -5.81
CA GLU A 161 20.63 -4.82 -4.64
C GLU A 161 19.87 -5.77 -3.71
N VAL A 162 19.02 -6.64 -4.26
CA VAL A 162 18.34 -7.68 -3.49
C VAL A 162 19.35 -8.56 -2.75
N ASN A 163 20.43 -8.98 -3.42
CA ASN A 163 21.51 -9.78 -2.84
C ASN A 163 22.29 -9.02 -1.77
N ARG A 164 22.53 -7.71 -1.97
CA ARG A 164 23.17 -6.83 -0.97
C ARG A 164 22.31 -6.72 0.29
N HIS A 165 21.00 -6.50 0.12
CA HIS A 165 20.05 -6.40 1.22
C HIS A 165 19.83 -7.75 1.92
N ALA A 166 19.82 -8.85 1.18
CA ALA A 166 19.78 -10.21 1.75
C ALA A 166 21.02 -10.48 2.61
N SER A 167 22.20 -10.12 2.11
CA SER A 167 23.46 -10.24 2.84
C SER A 167 23.45 -9.39 4.12
N ALA A 168 23.05 -8.13 4.03
CA ALA A 168 22.93 -7.24 5.18
C ALA A 168 21.92 -7.77 6.22
N LEU A 169 20.79 -8.31 5.76
CA LEU A 169 19.77 -8.92 6.62
C LEU A 169 20.33 -10.16 7.33
N TYR A 170 21.08 -11.01 6.62
CA TYR A 170 21.67 -12.22 7.18
C TYR A 170 22.77 -11.92 8.21
N PHE A 171 23.84 -11.24 7.78
CA PHE A 171 25.01 -10.97 8.63
C PHE A 171 24.70 -9.94 9.73
N GLY A 172 23.79 -9.01 9.47
CA GLY A 172 23.46 -7.94 10.39
C GLY A 172 22.33 -8.27 11.37
N VAL A 173 21.24 -8.88 10.89
CA VAL A 173 20.05 -9.17 11.72
C VAL A 173 20.07 -10.62 12.21
N VAL A 174 20.14 -11.58 11.28
CA VAL A 174 19.98 -13.01 11.62
C VAL A 174 21.11 -13.51 12.48
N GLU A 175 22.36 -13.29 12.09
CA GLU A 175 23.49 -13.71 12.90
C GLU A 175 23.53 -13.02 14.26
N TYR A 176 23.20 -11.73 14.30
CA TYR A 176 23.14 -10.99 15.56
C TYR A 176 22.13 -11.60 16.53
N LEU A 177 20.91 -11.89 16.05
CA LEU A 177 19.86 -12.51 16.87
C LEU A 177 20.21 -13.94 17.28
N LYS A 178 20.77 -14.75 16.36
CA LYS A 178 21.29 -16.09 16.67
C LYS A 178 22.36 -16.05 17.76
N ARG A 179 23.38 -15.18 17.64
CA ARG A 179 24.43 -14.99 18.66
C ARG A 179 23.86 -14.58 20.02
N LYS A 180 22.76 -13.83 20.03
CA LYS A 180 22.08 -13.41 21.26
C LYS A 180 21.02 -14.39 21.77
N LYS A 181 20.93 -15.60 21.18
CA LYS A 181 19.93 -16.64 21.50
C LYS A 181 18.51 -16.08 21.50
N ALA A 182 18.21 -15.27 20.49
CA ALA A 182 16.91 -14.68 20.27
C ALA A 182 16.22 -15.39 19.10
N THR A 183 14.94 -15.70 19.25
CA THR A 183 14.08 -16.23 18.19
C THR A 183 13.67 -15.14 17.20
N GLY A 184 13.77 -13.88 17.63
CA GLY A 184 13.28 -12.74 16.89
C GLY A 184 13.61 -11.39 17.53
N ALA A 185 12.90 -10.35 17.10
CA ALA A 185 12.99 -9.01 17.64
C ALA A 185 11.61 -8.35 17.77
N VAL A 186 11.48 -7.44 18.73
CA VAL A 186 10.31 -6.57 18.86
C VAL A 186 10.65 -5.23 18.23
N ALA A 187 9.75 -4.74 17.40
CA ALA A 187 9.80 -3.41 16.82
C ALA A 187 8.72 -2.51 17.44
N PHE A 188 8.98 -1.21 17.45
CA PHE A 188 7.99 -0.21 17.83
C PHE A 188 7.47 0.49 16.58
N SER A 189 6.15 0.63 16.51
CA SER A 189 5.52 1.64 15.66
C SER A 189 5.58 3.01 16.36
N LYS A 190 5.36 4.10 15.63
CA LYS A 190 5.20 5.43 16.20
C LYS A 190 4.03 5.47 17.20
N ASP A 191 3.00 4.64 16.98
CA ASP A 191 1.85 4.43 17.88
C ASP A 191 2.05 3.21 18.80
N ALA A 192 3.25 3.09 19.37
CA ALA A 192 3.75 1.91 20.11
C ALA A 192 2.84 1.38 21.23
N GLU A 193 1.89 2.18 21.73
CA GLU A 193 0.98 1.77 22.79
C GLU A 193 -0.13 0.84 22.31
N GLN A 194 -0.55 0.97 21.05
CA GLN A 194 -1.65 0.16 20.50
C GLN A 194 -1.15 -1.06 19.71
N TYR A 195 0.06 -1.04 19.14
CA TYR A 195 0.51 -2.14 18.28
C TYR A 195 1.87 -2.72 18.67
N LYS A 196 1.94 -4.06 18.74
CA LYS A 196 3.18 -4.80 18.97
C LYS A 196 3.61 -5.52 17.72
N LEU A 197 4.84 -5.28 17.27
CA LEU A 197 5.42 -5.90 16.08
C LEU A 197 6.47 -6.91 16.52
N HIS A 198 6.23 -8.20 16.27
CA HIS A 198 7.17 -9.28 16.53
C HIS A 198 7.71 -9.84 15.22
N LEU A 199 9.03 -9.82 15.07
CA LEU A 199 9.73 -10.32 13.89
C LEU A 199 10.46 -11.62 14.26
N TYR A 200 10.20 -12.69 13.52
CA TYR A 200 10.79 -14.01 13.72
C TYR A 200 11.72 -14.39 12.58
N LEU A 201 12.83 -15.05 12.94
CA LEU A 201 13.75 -15.63 11.98
C LEU A 201 13.13 -16.83 11.26
N LYS A 202 13.59 -17.07 10.03
CA LYS A 202 13.37 -18.36 9.36
C LYS A 202 14.01 -19.49 10.17
N SER A 203 13.19 -20.47 10.54
CA SER A 203 13.53 -21.64 11.32
C SER A 203 12.52 -22.75 11.02
N GLU A 204 12.74 -23.95 11.55
CA GLU A 204 11.78 -25.05 11.45
C GLU A 204 10.42 -24.65 12.05
N SER A 205 10.41 -24.05 13.25
CA SER A 205 9.19 -23.58 13.91
C SER A 205 8.43 -22.52 13.11
N SER A 206 9.13 -21.55 12.50
CA SER A 206 8.45 -20.52 11.70
C SER A 206 7.95 -21.07 10.36
N SER A 207 8.66 -22.05 9.80
CA SER A 207 8.22 -22.75 8.59
C SER A 207 7.01 -23.64 8.86
N SER A 208 6.94 -24.31 10.02
CA SER A 208 5.79 -25.13 10.42
C SER A 208 4.51 -24.32 10.64
N VAL A 209 4.61 -23.02 10.91
CA VAL A 209 3.47 -22.10 10.95
C VAL A 209 3.10 -21.62 9.56
N LEU A 210 4.07 -21.19 8.75
CA LEU A 210 3.81 -20.55 7.47
C LEU A 210 3.31 -21.53 6.40
N ALA A 211 3.87 -22.74 6.35
CA ALA A 211 3.52 -23.75 5.36
C ALA A 211 2.03 -24.13 5.36
N PRO A 212 1.39 -24.45 6.50
CA PRO A 212 -0.06 -24.70 6.53
C PRO A 212 -0.89 -23.42 6.39
N LEU A 213 -0.37 -22.26 6.82
CA LEU A 213 -1.10 -20.99 6.77
C LEU A 213 -1.28 -20.45 5.35
N ALA A 214 -0.24 -20.54 4.52
CA ALA A 214 -0.24 -20.05 3.15
C ALA A 214 0.70 -20.93 2.30
N PRO A 215 0.26 -22.15 1.93
CA PRO A 215 1.12 -23.11 1.24
C PRO A 215 1.64 -22.57 -0.10
N ASP A 216 0.77 -21.96 -0.90
CA ASP A 216 1.16 -21.39 -2.21
C ASP A 216 2.26 -20.33 -2.06
N TRP A 217 2.11 -19.43 -1.07
CA TRP A 217 3.10 -18.40 -0.79
C TRP A 217 4.40 -18.99 -0.25
N PHE A 218 4.29 -19.96 0.67
CA PHE A 218 5.45 -20.63 1.25
C PHE A 218 6.32 -21.27 0.18
N HIS A 219 5.73 -22.02 -0.77
CA HIS A 219 6.46 -22.64 -1.88
C HIS A 219 7.20 -21.62 -2.77
N LEU A 220 6.71 -20.39 -2.88
CA LEU A 220 7.39 -19.35 -3.67
C LEU A 220 8.61 -18.74 -2.96
N ILE A 221 8.59 -18.73 -1.63
CA ILE A 221 9.59 -17.98 -0.84
C ILE A 221 10.50 -18.88 -0.02
N CYS A 222 10.21 -20.18 0.08
CA CYS A 222 10.92 -21.11 0.96
C CYS A 222 12.41 -21.22 0.66
N ASP A 223 12.83 -21.00 -0.59
CA ASP A 223 14.25 -21.07 -0.98
C ASP A 223 14.97 -19.73 -0.87
N ARG A 224 14.23 -18.66 -0.54
CA ARG A 224 14.77 -17.31 -0.40
C ARG A 224 14.95 -16.94 1.07
N MET A 225 15.62 -15.81 1.28
CA MET A 225 15.67 -15.16 2.57
C MET A 225 14.33 -14.50 2.87
N TYR A 226 13.73 -14.88 4.00
CA TYR A 226 12.54 -14.22 4.52
C TYR A 226 12.53 -14.26 6.05
N LEU A 227 11.73 -13.38 6.62
CA LEU A 227 11.37 -13.35 8.03
C LEU A 227 9.84 -13.34 8.15
N ILE A 228 9.30 -13.69 9.31
CA ILE A 228 7.86 -13.60 9.58
C ILE A 228 7.63 -12.44 10.54
N MET A 229 6.73 -11.52 10.19
CA MET A 229 6.32 -10.43 11.07
C MET A 229 4.87 -10.66 11.51
N LEU A 230 4.68 -10.72 12.83
CA LEU A 230 3.37 -10.72 13.48
C LEU A 230 3.11 -9.33 14.04
N ILE A 231 1.93 -8.79 13.76
CA ILE A 231 1.47 -7.52 14.29
C ILE A 231 0.22 -7.77 15.13
N PHE A 232 0.22 -7.30 16.36
CA PHE A 232 -0.88 -7.44 17.31
C PHE A 232 -1.41 -6.06 17.70
N GLU A 233 -2.74 -5.94 17.82
CA GLU A 233 -3.44 -4.82 18.49
C GLU A 233 -3.66 -5.13 19.99
#